data_AF-A0ABD1N8I2-F1
#
_entry.id   AF-A0ABD1N8I2-F1
#
_cell.length_a   1.000
_cell.length_b   1.000
_cell.length_c   1.000
_cell.angle_alpha   90.00
_cell.angle_beta   90.00
_cell.angle_gamma   90.00
#
_symmetry.space_group_name_H-M   'P 1'
#
loop_
_entity.id
_entity.type
_entity.pdbx_description
1 polymer ?
#
loop_
_entity_poly.entity_id
_entity_poly.type
_entity_poly.pdbx_seq_one_letter_code
_entity_poly.pdbx_strand_id
1 'polypeptide(L)'
;MGKDMALMFLLPLLLLVSVFAEELQTLPPPHPHYPTPTPTPAPLHPPTYPPHHHHNHNHHHHPPAPAPSPSHHHYPPTHTPAPSPTHHHYPPTHTPAPTPSPHHHPHPHPHPPAPVPVHPPLHPPVPVHPPIHPLPRSFVAVQGVVYVKSCKYFGVDTLLGATPLLDAVVKLQCNNTKYKLVQTKKTDKNGYFYIEAPKSITTYGAHKCNVVLVSAPNGLKPSNLHGGVTGSTLRPEKPFFYQKLPFVLFTVGPLAFEPKCH
;
A
#
# COMPACT_ATOMS: atom_id res chain seq x y z
N MET A 1 -5.73 61.59 -3.60
CA MET A 1 -5.69 60.22 -3.04
C MET A 1 -5.33 59.12 -4.05
N GLY A 2 -5.02 59.43 -5.33
CA GLY A 2 -4.75 58.40 -6.36
C GLY A 2 -3.28 58.17 -6.74
N LYS A 3 -2.30 58.88 -6.15
CA LYS A 3 -0.88 58.75 -6.50
C LYS A 3 -0.11 57.72 -5.66
N ASP A 4 -0.55 57.45 -4.43
CA ASP A 4 0.13 56.50 -3.53
C ASP A 4 -0.18 55.03 -3.83
N MET A 5 -1.29 54.74 -4.52
CA MET A 5 -1.63 53.36 -4.90
C MET A 5 -0.73 52.84 -6.03
N ALA A 6 -0.24 53.70 -6.91
CA ALA A 6 0.65 53.29 -8.01
C ALA A 6 2.03 52.85 -7.49
N LEU A 7 2.54 53.50 -6.44
CA LEU A 7 3.83 53.16 -5.85
C LEU A 7 3.80 51.79 -5.14
N MET A 8 2.65 51.43 -4.56
CA MET A 8 2.43 50.13 -3.91
C MET A 8 2.39 48.95 -4.88
N PHE A 9 2.03 49.16 -6.15
CA PHE A 9 2.09 48.11 -7.18
C PHE A 9 3.42 48.08 -7.94
N LEU A 10 4.12 49.22 -8.05
CA LEU A 10 5.42 49.30 -8.72
C LEU A 10 6.55 48.62 -7.92
N LEU A 11 6.55 48.73 -6.59
CA LEU A 11 7.55 48.10 -5.72
C LEU A 11 7.60 46.56 -5.81
N PRO A 12 6.47 45.83 -5.68
CA PRO A 12 6.48 44.37 -5.82
C PRO A 12 6.75 43.94 -7.27
N LEU A 13 6.34 44.73 -8.26
CA LEU A 13 6.65 44.45 -9.67
C LEU A 13 8.16 44.59 -9.93
N LEU A 14 8.81 45.63 -9.41
CA LEU A 14 10.27 45.83 -9.48
C LEU A 14 11.04 44.70 -8.79
N LEU A 15 10.57 44.23 -7.63
CA LEU A 15 11.17 43.09 -6.94
C LEU A 15 11.02 41.78 -7.74
N LEU A 16 9.87 41.56 -8.40
CA LEU A 16 9.68 40.42 -9.29
C LEU A 16 10.66 40.43 -10.47
N VAL A 17 10.88 41.57 -11.14
CA VAL A 17 11.85 41.62 -12.27
C VAL A 17 13.29 41.43 -11.81
N SER A 18 13.63 41.89 -10.60
CA SER A 18 14.98 41.73 -10.02
C SER A 18 15.32 40.26 -9.76
N VAL A 19 14.34 39.48 -9.26
CA VAL A 19 14.51 38.04 -8.99
C VAL A 19 14.70 37.24 -10.28
N PHE A 20 14.09 37.66 -11.41
CA PHE A 20 14.30 37.00 -12.70
C PHE A 20 15.59 37.42 -13.43
N ALA A 21 16.16 38.59 -13.11
CA ALA A 21 17.40 39.06 -13.74
C ALA A 21 18.64 38.31 -13.21
N GLU A 22 18.59 37.77 -11.99
CA GLU A 22 19.72 37.05 -11.39
C GLU A 22 19.89 35.61 -11.93
N GLU A 23 18.91 35.06 -12.66
CA GLU A 23 19.00 33.72 -13.27
C GLU A 23 19.66 33.69 -14.66
N LEU A 24 20.12 34.84 -15.21
CA LEU A 24 20.68 34.88 -16.57
C LEU A 24 22.22 34.94 -16.66
N GLN A 25 22.95 34.82 -15.54
CA GLN A 25 24.42 34.99 -15.52
C GLN A 25 25.24 33.78 -15.05
N THR A 26 24.71 32.56 -15.14
CA THR A 26 25.57 31.36 -15.06
C THR A 26 25.65 30.67 -16.41
N LEU A 27 26.32 31.33 -17.37
CA LEU A 27 26.91 30.62 -18.50
C LEU A 27 28.10 29.81 -17.96
N PRO A 28 28.15 28.49 -18.17
CA PRO A 28 29.32 27.71 -17.79
C PRO A 28 30.55 28.20 -18.57
N PRO A 29 31.74 28.20 -17.95
CA PRO A 29 32.98 28.56 -18.65
C PRO A 29 33.20 27.64 -19.86
N PRO A 30 33.79 28.15 -20.96
CA PRO A 30 34.12 27.33 -22.11
C PRO A 30 35.05 26.20 -21.67
N HIS A 31 34.63 24.96 -21.93
CA HIS A 31 35.41 23.77 -21.60
C HIS A 31 36.77 23.82 -22.31
N PRO A 32 37.87 23.45 -21.62
CA PRO A 32 39.15 23.27 -22.28
C PRO A 32 39.00 22.18 -23.35
N HIS A 33 39.45 22.49 -24.56
CA HIS A 33 39.53 21.55 -25.67
C HIS A 33 40.38 20.35 -25.27
N TYR A 34 39.73 19.22 -25.02
CA TYR A 34 40.40 17.93 -24.97
C TYR A 34 40.80 17.53 -26.40
N PRO A 35 42.06 17.10 -26.63
CA PRO A 35 42.47 16.60 -27.92
C PRO A 35 41.62 15.39 -28.30
N THR A 36 41.10 15.44 -29.53
CA THR A 36 40.28 14.41 -30.15
C THR A 36 41.02 13.07 -30.12
N PRO A 37 40.46 11.99 -29.57
CA PRO A 37 41.05 10.67 -29.71
C PRO A 37 41.02 10.28 -31.19
N THR A 38 42.21 9.98 -31.71
CA THR A 38 42.46 9.52 -33.07
C THR A 38 41.67 8.22 -33.31
N PRO A 39 40.97 8.05 -34.44
CA PRO A 39 40.26 6.82 -34.72
C PRO A 39 41.25 5.65 -34.78
N THR A 40 41.11 4.73 -33.83
CA THR A 40 41.81 3.44 -33.86
C THR A 40 41.28 2.64 -35.05
N PRO A 41 42.12 2.13 -35.95
CA PRO A 41 41.67 1.27 -37.04
C PRO A 41 41.00 0.02 -36.47
N ALA A 42 39.79 -0.26 -36.96
CA ALA A 42 39.01 -1.44 -36.59
C ALA A 42 39.81 -2.71 -36.90
N PRO A 43 39.78 -3.72 -36.01
CA PRO A 43 40.23 -5.06 -36.35
C PRO A 43 39.41 -5.59 -37.52
N LEU A 44 40.07 -5.80 -38.66
CA LEU A 44 39.59 -6.74 -39.67
C LEU A 44 39.43 -8.11 -38.99
N HIS A 45 38.49 -8.90 -39.51
CA HIS A 45 38.18 -10.30 -39.15
C HIS A 45 37.01 -10.50 -38.16
N PRO A 46 35.84 -10.97 -38.65
CA PRO A 46 34.83 -11.59 -37.81
C PRO A 46 35.27 -13.00 -37.35
N PRO A 47 34.96 -13.43 -36.12
CA PRO A 47 35.12 -14.83 -35.75
C PRO A 47 34.09 -15.69 -36.47
N THR A 48 34.59 -16.58 -37.33
CA THR A 48 33.86 -17.68 -37.94
C THR A 48 33.36 -18.64 -36.86
N TYR A 49 32.05 -18.64 -36.59
CA TYR A 49 31.41 -19.69 -35.80
C TYR A 49 30.98 -20.86 -36.72
N PRO A 50 31.25 -22.12 -36.35
CA PRO A 50 30.80 -23.29 -37.09
C PRO A 50 29.28 -23.53 -36.92
N PRO A 51 28.60 -24.15 -37.91
CA PRO A 51 27.16 -24.34 -37.89
C PRO A 51 26.81 -25.61 -37.12
N HIS A 52 26.06 -25.48 -36.02
CA HIS A 52 25.52 -26.65 -35.33
C HIS A 52 24.01 -26.55 -35.08
N HIS A 53 23.32 -27.37 -35.87
CA HIS A 53 22.13 -28.17 -35.60
C HIS A 53 20.80 -27.47 -35.25
N HIS A 54 19.93 -27.48 -36.26
CA HIS A 54 18.48 -27.48 -36.12
C HIS A 54 17.99 -28.66 -35.28
N HIS A 55 17.32 -28.37 -34.16
CA HIS A 55 16.37 -29.29 -33.58
C HIS A 55 14.96 -28.96 -34.08
N ASN A 56 14.51 -29.83 -34.97
CA ASN A 56 13.16 -29.94 -35.48
C ASN A 56 12.23 -30.42 -34.35
N HIS A 57 11.55 -29.49 -33.67
CA HIS A 57 10.42 -29.84 -32.81
C HIS A 57 9.15 -29.93 -33.65
N ASN A 58 8.85 -31.16 -34.01
CA ASN A 58 7.61 -31.62 -34.61
C ASN A 58 6.45 -31.36 -33.61
N HIS A 59 5.76 -30.22 -33.74
CA HIS A 59 4.55 -29.96 -32.98
C HIS A 59 3.38 -30.69 -33.63
N HIS A 60 2.92 -31.74 -32.98
CA HIS A 60 1.67 -32.41 -33.30
C HIS A 60 0.50 -31.42 -33.22
N HIS A 61 -0.23 -31.29 -34.33
CA HIS A 61 -1.50 -30.60 -34.41
C HIS A 61 -2.54 -31.34 -33.56
N HIS A 62 -2.97 -30.73 -32.45
CA HIS A 62 -4.20 -31.10 -31.79
C HIS A 62 -5.39 -30.40 -32.48
N PRO A 63 -6.50 -31.11 -32.78
CA PRO A 63 -7.70 -30.49 -33.30
C PRO A 63 -8.42 -29.65 -32.22
N PRO A 64 -9.14 -28.58 -32.58
CA PRO A 64 -9.90 -27.79 -31.62
C PRO A 64 -11.12 -28.56 -31.11
N ALA A 65 -11.37 -28.48 -29.80
CA ALA A 65 -12.56 -29.02 -29.17
C ALA A 65 -13.83 -28.26 -29.63
N PRO A 66 -15.02 -28.92 -29.71
CA PRO A 66 -16.25 -28.26 -30.10
C PRO A 66 -16.76 -27.31 -29.00
N ALA A 67 -17.29 -26.17 -29.42
CA ALA A 67 -18.00 -25.23 -28.54
C ALA A 67 -19.29 -25.86 -27.97
N PRO A 68 -19.64 -25.63 -26.69
CA PRO A 68 -20.94 -26.01 -26.17
C PRO A 68 -22.04 -25.04 -26.65
N SER A 69 -23.12 -25.60 -27.20
CA SER A 69 -24.35 -24.89 -27.61
C SER A 69 -25.14 -24.32 -26.41
N PRO A 70 -25.98 -23.29 -26.65
CA PRO A 70 -26.68 -22.56 -25.59
C PRO A 70 -28.01 -23.25 -25.21
N SER A 71 -28.24 -23.48 -23.91
CA SER A 71 -29.54 -23.90 -23.40
C SER A 71 -30.30 -22.70 -22.84
N HIS A 72 -31.42 -22.40 -23.51
CA HIS A 72 -32.38 -21.37 -23.15
C HIS A 72 -33.36 -21.85 -22.06
N HIS A 73 -33.61 -20.95 -21.11
CA HIS A 73 -34.80 -20.73 -20.26
C HIS A 73 -35.28 -21.83 -19.31
N HIS A 74 -35.55 -21.46 -18.04
CA HIS A 74 -36.86 -21.52 -17.38
C HIS A 74 -36.86 -20.65 -16.11
N TYR A 75 -38.01 -20.02 -15.83
CA TYR A 75 -38.30 -18.97 -14.83
C TYR A 75 -38.24 -19.43 -13.35
N PRO A 76 -38.26 -18.49 -12.37
CA PRO A 76 -37.97 -18.74 -10.96
C PRO A 76 -39.23 -19.11 -10.14
N PRO A 77 -39.08 -19.84 -9.01
CA PRO A 77 -40.13 -19.92 -8.01
C PRO A 77 -39.88 -18.92 -6.86
N THR A 78 -40.85 -18.03 -6.69
CA THR A 78 -41.12 -17.19 -5.52
C THR A 78 -41.59 -18.08 -4.36
N HIS A 79 -40.82 -18.23 -3.27
CA HIS A 79 -41.38 -18.66 -1.98
C HIS A 79 -40.65 -18.04 -0.78
N THR A 80 -41.47 -17.68 0.20
CA THR A 80 -41.31 -16.86 1.40
C THR A 80 -40.44 -17.48 2.52
N PRO A 81 -40.03 -16.67 3.52
CA PRO A 81 -39.08 -17.09 4.56
C PRO A 81 -39.76 -17.81 5.73
N ALA A 82 -39.09 -18.84 6.28
CA ALA A 82 -39.51 -19.56 7.48
C ALA A 82 -38.37 -19.61 8.54
N PRO A 83 -38.71 -19.67 9.85
CA PRO A 83 -37.89 -19.16 10.95
C PRO A 83 -36.93 -20.17 11.61
N SER A 84 -35.96 -19.63 12.38
CA SER A 84 -35.00 -20.37 13.22
C SER A 84 -35.65 -21.18 14.35
N PRO A 85 -35.06 -22.33 14.77
CA PRO A 85 -35.42 -22.97 16.01
C PRO A 85 -34.38 -22.71 17.12
N THR A 86 -34.87 -22.14 18.22
CA THR A 86 -34.23 -22.07 19.54
C THR A 86 -34.84 -23.19 20.39
N HIS A 87 -34.06 -24.09 20.98
CA HIS A 87 -34.58 -24.99 22.02
C HIS A 87 -33.56 -25.20 23.15
N HIS A 88 -33.85 -24.55 24.28
CA HIS A 88 -33.32 -24.85 25.60
C HIS A 88 -34.07 -26.05 26.19
N HIS A 89 -33.34 -27.00 26.78
CA HIS A 89 -33.91 -28.08 27.61
C HIS A 89 -33.72 -27.73 29.08
N TYR A 90 -34.83 -27.63 29.82
CA TYR A 90 -34.91 -27.66 31.28
C TYR A 90 -35.72 -28.91 31.67
N PRO A 91 -35.33 -29.68 32.70
CA PRO A 91 -36.13 -30.80 33.22
C PRO A 91 -37.12 -30.33 34.31
N PRO A 92 -38.23 -31.07 34.54
CA PRO A 92 -39.31 -30.62 35.41
C PRO A 92 -39.19 -31.10 36.87
N THR A 93 -39.74 -30.26 37.75
CA THR A 93 -39.87 -30.37 39.21
C THR A 93 -40.98 -31.35 39.63
N HIS A 94 -40.70 -32.22 40.61
CA HIS A 94 -41.72 -32.93 41.40
C HIS A 94 -41.34 -32.99 42.89
N THR A 95 -42.32 -32.72 43.75
CA THR A 95 -42.41 -32.92 45.23
C THR A 95 -43.89 -33.27 45.53
N PRO A 96 -44.34 -33.81 46.70
CA PRO A 96 -43.68 -33.99 48.03
C PRO A 96 -43.98 -35.29 48.87
N ALA A 97 -43.20 -35.48 49.97
CA ALA A 97 -43.52 -36.05 51.32
C ALA A 97 -43.74 -37.58 51.56
N PRO A 98 -43.70 -38.13 52.82
CA PRO A 98 -42.84 -37.89 54.02
C PRO A 98 -42.25 -39.19 54.70
N THR A 99 -41.51 -38.97 55.79
CA THR A 99 -40.68 -39.76 56.78
C THR A 99 -41.16 -41.15 57.30
N PRO A 100 -40.29 -42.00 57.93
CA PRO A 100 -39.82 -41.82 59.32
C PRO A 100 -38.35 -42.22 59.66
N SER A 101 -37.80 -41.60 60.72
CA SER A 101 -36.63 -42.01 61.55
C SER A 101 -37.12 -42.87 62.74
N PRO A 102 -36.29 -43.41 63.70
CA PRO A 102 -34.82 -43.33 63.92
C PRO A 102 -34.16 -44.71 64.20
N HIS A 103 -32.83 -44.77 64.46
CA HIS A 103 -32.22 -45.47 65.64
C HIS A 103 -30.67 -45.65 65.55
N HIS A 104 -30.02 -45.11 66.60
CA HIS A 104 -28.82 -45.55 67.35
C HIS A 104 -27.39 -45.63 66.73
N HIS A 105 -26.56 -44.66 67.19
CA HIS A 105 -25.14 -44.65 67.64
C HIS A 105 -24.38 -46.00 67.78
N PRO A 106 -23.03 -46.06 67.63
CA PRO A 106 -22.08 -45.23 68.43
C PRO A 106 -20.79 -44.72 67.76
N HIS A 107 -20.28 -43.63 68.35
CA HIS A 107 -18.94 -43.07 68.15
C HIS A 107 -17.82 -44.01 68.61
N PRO A 108 -16.64 -43.89 67.97
CA PRO A 108 -15.40 -43.77 68.75
C PRO A 108 -14.52 -42.57 68.34
N HIS A 109 -13.68 -42.22 69.30
CA HIS A 109 -12.79 -41.07 69.55
C HIS A 109 -11.74 -40.66 68.48
N PRO A 110 -11.07 -39.49 68.65
CA PRO A 110 -10.55 -38.66 67.56
C PRO A 110 -9.10 -38.98 67.16
N HIS A 111 -8.82 -38.97 65.86
CA HIS A 111 -7.47 -38.94 65.32
C HIS A 111 -6.95 -37.50 65.20
N PRO A 112 -5.64 -37.26 65.44
CA PRO A 112 -5.05 -35.93 65.35
C PRO A 112 -5.04 -35.43 63.90
N PRO A 113 -5.22 -34.12 63.65
CA PRO A 113 -5.18 -33.59 62.29
C PRO A 113 -3.76 -33.67 61.73
N ALA A 114 -3.61 -34.30 60.56
CA ALA A 114 -2.39 -34.27 59.79
C ALA A 114 -2.06 -32.82 59.36
N PRO A 115 -0.77 -32.43 59.27
CA PRO A 115 -0.39 -31.09 58.87
C PRO A 115 -0.76 -30.84 57.40
N VAL A 116 -1.42 -29.71 57.16
CA VAL A 116 -1.82 -29.26 55.82
C VAL A 116 -0.57 -28.95 55.00
N PRO A 117 -0.43 -29.47 53.76
CA PRO A 117 0.66 -29.07 52.87
C PRO A 117 0.55 -27.58 52.50
N VAL A 118 1.56 -26.80 52.86
CA VAL A 118 1.69 -25.40 52.44
C VAL A 118 2.11 -25.37 50.98
N HIS A 119 1.18 -25.04 50.08
CA HIS A 119 1.50 -24.81 48.67
C HIS A 119 2.30 -23.50 48.52
N PRO A 120 3.43 -23.49 47.78
CA PRO A 120 4.14 -22.26 47.45
C PRO A 120 3.33 -21.40 46.45
N PRO A 121 3.43 -20.06 46.49
CA PRO A 121 2.68 -19.19 45.58
C PRO A 121 3.10 -19.41 44.13
N LEU A 122 2.14 -19.80 43.29
CA LEU A 122 2.36 -20.28 41.92
C LEU A 122 2.42 -19.20 40.83
N HIS A 123 2.52 -17.90 41.16
CA HIS A 123 2.36 -16.86 40.14
C HIS A 123 3.46 -15.80 40.23
N PRO A 124 4.40 -15.76 39.26
CA PRO A 124 5.21 -14.56 39.05
C PRO A 124 4.30 -13.38 38.65
N PRO A 125 4.65 -12.13 39.01
CA PRO A 125 3.87 -10.96 38.62
C PRO A 125 3.80 -10.85 37.09
N VAL A 126 2.58 -10.75 36.56
CA VAL A 126 2.37 -10.47 35.13
C VAL A 126 2.98 -9.10 34.81
N PRO A 127 3.81 -8.96 33.75
CA PRO A 127 4.30 -7.66 33.32
C PRO A 127 3.13 -6.73 32.98
N VAL A 128 2.96 -5.69 33.79
CA VAL A 128 2.02 -4.59 33.52
C VAL A 128 2.55 -3.84 32.31
N HIS A 129 2.01 -4.16 31.12
CA HIS A 129 2.30 -3.38 29.94
C HIS A 129 1.70 -1.98 30.13
N PRO A 130 2.45 -0.90 29.84
CA PRO A 130 1.90 0.44 29.90
C PRO A 130 0.67 0.53 28.98
N PRO A 131 -0.37 1.31 29.34
CA PRO A 131 -1.51 1.52 28.47
C PRO A 131 -1.02 1.97 27.10
N ILE A 132 -1.31 1.18 26.06
CA ILE A 132 -1.11 1.62 24.68
C ILE A 132 -2.13 2.74 24.46
N HIS A 133 -1.72 3.99 24.69
CA HIS A 133 -2.56 5.13 24.36
C HIS A 133 -2.81 5.07 22.85
N PRO A 134 -4.08 5.02 22.40
CA PRO A 134 -4.38 5.06 20.98
C PRO A 134 -3.78 6.33 20.40
N LEU A 135 -2.95 6.22 19.35
CA LEU A 135 -2.43 7.40 18.67
C LEU A 135 -3.62 8.34 18.35
N PRO A 136 -3.52 9.63 18.70
CA PRO A 136 -4.56 10.59 18.36
C PRO A 136 -4.79 10.59 16.86
N ARG A 137 -6.07 10.63 16.49
CA ARG A 137 -6.52 10.61 15.10
C ARG A 137 -5.84 11.75 14.33
N SER A 138 -5.01 11.39 13.35
CA SER A 138 -4.24 12.33 12.55
C SER A 138 -4.68 12.30 11.10
N PHE A 139 -4.46 13.40 10.39
CA PHE A 139 -4.67 13.50 8.95
C PHE A 139 -3.59 12.73 8.19
N VAL A 140 -3.91 12.36 6.96
CA VAL A 140 -3.06 11.51 6.13
C VAL A 140 -2.56 12.32 4.94
N ALA A 141 -1.23 12.36 4.81
CA ALA A 141 -0.57 12.79 3.58
C ALA A 141 0.21 11.61 3.01
N VAL A 142 0.25 11.48 1.68
CA VAL A 142 0.93 10.38 0.99
C VAL A 142 1.92 10.96 -0.01
N GLN A 143 3.14 10.43 -0.02
CA GLN A 143 4.17 10.80 -0.98
C GLN A 143 4.84 9.59 -1.61
N GLY A 144 5.47 9.81 -2.76
CA GLY A 144 6.26 8.80 -3.45
C GLY A 144 6.89 9.33 -4.72
N VAL A 145 7.61 8.46 -5.41
CA VAL A 145 8.28 8.77 -6.67
C VAL A 145 7.93 7.73 -7.72
N VAL A 146 7.74 8.17 -8.96
CA VAL A 146 7.46 7.34 -10.12
C VAL A 146 8.59 7.48 -11.14
N TYR A 147 9.02 6.34 -11.66
CA TYR A 147 10.07 6.23 -12.67
C TYR A 147 9.54 5.60 -13.96
N VAL A 148 10.32 5.73 -15.03
CA VAL A 148 10.28 4.81 -16.17
C VAL A 148 11.53 3.93 -16.09
N LYS A 149 11.37 2.60 -16.17
CA LYS A 149 12.52 1.68 -16.10
C LYS A 149 13.42 1.83 -17.34
N SER A 150 14.66 1.39 -17.24
CA SER A 150 15.55 1.34 -18.41
C SER A 150 15.19 0.19 -19.35
N CYS A 151 15.33 0.40 -20.66
CA CYS A 151 15.21 -0.68 -21.65
C CYS A 151 16.18 -1.84 -21.42
N LYS A 152 17.34 -1.57 -20.80
CA LYS A 152 18.31 -2.61 -20.44
C LYS A 152 17.73 -3.67 -19.50
N TYR A 153 16.73 -3.30 -18.69
CA TYR A 153 16.13 -4.17 -17.67
C TYR A 153 14.61 -4.29 -17.86
N PHE A 154 14.15 -4.28 -19.12
CA PHE A 154 12.74 -4.48 -19.45
C PHE A 154 12.20 -5.77 -18.81
N GLY A 155 11.01 -5.70 -18.19
CA GLY A 155 10.39 -6.85 -17.52
C GLY A 155 11.06 -7.31 -16.22
N VAL A 156 12.17 -6.69 -15.81
CA VAL A 156 12.82 -6.96 -14.51
C VAL A 156 12.33 -5.94 -13.47
N ASP A 157 12.16 -6.39 -12.23
CA ASP A 157 11.78 -5.55 -11.09
C ASP A 157 13.01 -4.81 -10.53
N THR A 158 13.55 -3.88 -11.32
CA THR A 158 14.69 -3.05 -10.94
C THR A 158 14.53 -1.59 -11.36
N LEU A 159 15.16 -0.70 -10.60
CA LEU A 159 15.26 0.73 -10.88
C LEU A 159 16.64 1.14 -11.41
N LEU A 160 17.53 0.17 -11.68
CA LEU A 160 18.84 0.47 -12.24
C LEU A 160 18.69 1.15 -13.61
N GLY A 161 19.24 2.35 -13.73
CA GLY A 161 19.12 3.17 -14.95
C GLY A 161 17.72 3.70 -15.23
N ALA A 162 16.79 3.61 -14.27
CA ALA A 162 15.47 4.21 -14.38
C ALA A 162 15.55 5.74 -14.25
N THR A 163 14.68 6.46 -14.96
CA THR A 163 14.62 7.93 -14.91
C THR A 163 13.31 8.40 -14.29
N PRO A 164 13.30 9.52 -13.55
CA PRO A 164 12.08 10.05 -12.98
C PRO A 164 11.06 10.42 -14.07
N LEU A 165 9.78 10.15 -13.83
CA LEU A 165 8.74 10.32 -14.82
C LEU A 165 7.83 11.50 -14.49
N LEU A 166 7.92 12.56 -15.29
CA LEU A 166 7.01 13.70 -15.25
C LEU A 166 5.60 13.30 -15.71
N ASP A 167 4.56 13.93 -15.14
CA ASP A 167 3.17 13.83 -15.57
C ASP A 167 2.57 12.41 -15.52
N ALA A 168 3.18 11.49 -14.76
CA ALA A 168 2.58 10.20 -14.47
C ALA A 168 1.38 10.39 -13.54
N VAL A 169 0.25 9.79 -13.89
CA VAL A 169 -0.98 9.83 -13.07
C VAL A 169 -0.96 8.67 -12.09
N VAL A 170 -0.93 8.99 -10.81
CA VAL A 170 -1.11 8.06 -9.71
C VAL A 170 -2.49 8.24 -9.08
N LYS A 171 -3.01 7.18 -8.47
CA LYS A 171 -4.29 7.17 -7.75
C LYS A 171 -4.08 6.67 -6.34
N LEU A 172 -4.35 7.52 -5.35
CA LEU A 172 -4.61 7.12 -3.98
C LEU A 172 -6.05 6.62 -3.90
N GLN A 173 -6.24 5.37 -3.51
CA GLN A 173 -7.56 4.80 -3.29
C GLN A 173 -7.65 4.21 -1.88
N CYS A 174 -8.76 4.46 -1.20
CA CYS A 174 -9.04 3.88 0.11
C CYS A 174 -10.39 3.17 0.09
N ASN A 175 -10.36 1.88 0.42
CA ASN A 175 -11.55 1.06 0.55
C ASN A 175 -11.95 0.95 2.02
N ASN A 176 -12.33 2.07 2.62
CA ASN A 176 -12.88 2.06 3.97
C ASN A 176 -14.39 1.74 3.92
N THR A 177 -14.89 0.95 4.87
CA THR A 177 -16.30 0.49 4.89
C THR A 177 -17.31 1.63 4.92
N LYS A 178 -16.89 2.79 5.42
CA LYS A 178 -17.72 4.01 5.50
C LYS A 178 -17.48 5.01 4.36
N TYR A 179 -16.27 5.05 3.79
CA TYR A 179 -15.87 6.08 2.83
C TYR A 179 -14.98 5.49 1.73
N LYS A 180 -15.42 5.60 0.47
CA LYS A 180 -14.57 5.31 -0.69
C LYS A 180 -13.85 6.59 -1.07
N LEU A 181 -12.51 6.58 -0.99
CA LEU A 181 -11.68 7.66 -1.51
C LEU A 181 -11.05 7.20 -2.81
N VAL A 182 -11.10 8.05 -3.83
CA VAL A 182 -10.28 7.96 -5.04
C VAL A 182 -9.78 9.37 -5.33
N GLN A 183 -8.48 9.58 -5.28
CA GLN A 183 -7.84 10.87 -5.57
C GLN A 183 -6.65 10.64 -6.48
N THR A 184 -6.59 11.39 -7.58
CA THR A 184 -5.50 11.30 -8.56
C THR A 184 -4.57 12.48 -8.45
N LYS A 185 -3.30 12.25 -8.79
CA LYS A 185 -2.26 13.28 -8.81
C LYS A 185 -1.29 12.98 -9.95
N LYS A 186 -0.80 14.04 -10.59
CA LYS A 186 0.32 13.97 -11.53
C LYS A 186 1.64 14.18 -10.79
N THR A 187 2.65 13.45 -11.21
CA THR A 187 4.02 13.64 -10.73
C THR A 187 4.66 14.88 -11.33
N ASP A 188 5.60 15.46 -10.59
CA ASP A 188 6.42 16.57 -11.05
C ASP A 188 7.63 16.13 -11.88
N LYS A 189 8.51 17.07 -12.22
CA LYS A 189 9.72 16.82 -13.03
C LYS A 189 10.71 15.83 -12.40
N ASN A 190 10.63 15.64 -11.09
CA ASN A 190 11.45 14.68 -10.34
C ASN A 190 10.72 13.35 -10.15
N GLY A 191 9.60 13.14 -10.85
CA GLY A 191 8.73 11.97 -10.68
C GLY A 191 8.01 11.95 -9.34
N TYR A 192 8.07 13.02 -8.55
CA TYR A 192 7.55 13.06 -7.20
C TYR A 192 6.06 13.41 -7.19
N PHE A 193 5.29 12.79 -6.29
CA PHE A 193 3.92 13.18 -6.02
C PHE A 193 3.68 13.33 -4.52
N TYR A 194 2.76 14.23 -4.19
CA TYR A 194 2.24 14.43 -2.84
C TYR A 194 0.72 14.61 -2.89
N ILE A 195 0.02 13.82 -2.08
CA ILE A 195 -1.44 13.78 -1.99
C ILE A 195 -1.85 13.99 -0.53
N GLU A 196 -2.57 15.06 -0.25
CA GLU A 196 -3.30 15.22 1.01
C GLU A 196 -4.64 14.52 0.89
N ALA A 197 -4.87 13.52 1.73
CA ALA A 197 -6.16 12.87 1.79
C ALA A 197 -7.19 13.82 2.41
N PRO A 198 -8.47 13.75 2.00
CA PRO A 198 -9.52 14.51 2.63
C PRO A 198 -9.63 14.16 4.11
N LYS A 199 -10.11 15.12 4.91
CA LYS A 199 -10.26 15.03 6.37
C LYS A 199 -11.12 13.84 6.84
N SER A 200 -11.91 13.23 5.95
CA SER A 200 -12.69 12.02 6.22
C SER A 200 -11.82 10.75 6.32
N ILE A 201 -10.64 10.75 5.72
CA ILE A 201 -9.65 9.68 5.83
C ILE A 201 -8.60 10.08 6.86
N THR A 202 -8.46 9.25 7.89
CA THR A 202 -7.54 9.46 9.01
C THR A 202 -6.60 8.27 9.12
N THR A 203 -5.60 8.35 9.99
CA THR A 203 -4.66 7.26 10.26
C THR A 203 -5.34 5.90 10.53
N TYR A 204 -6.54 5.89 11.12
CA TYR A 204 -7.34 4.68 11.33
C TYR A 204 -7.78 4.00 10.03
N GLY A 205 -8.03 4.77 8.97
CA GLY A 205 -8.44 4.25 7.66
C GLY A 205 -7.26 4.02 6.72
N ALA A 206 -6.07 4.54 7.04
CA ALA A 206 -4.91 4.54 6.16
C ALA A 206 -4.44 3.13 5.76
N HIS A 207 -4.60 2.14 6.64
CA HIS A 207 -4.25 0.74 6.35
C HIS A 207 -5.14 0.09 5.28
N LYS A 208 -6.27 0.71 4.90
CA LYS A 208 -7.15 0.28 3.79
C LYS A 208 -6.90 1.09 2.51
N CYS A 209 -5.86 1.92 2.52
CA CYS A 209 -5.47 2.75 1.39
C CYS A 209 -4.26 2.15 0.67
N ASN A 210 -4.20 2.34 -0.63
CA ASN A 210 -3.03 2.04 -1.44
C ASN A 210 -2.88 3.05 -2.59
N VAL A 211 -1.69 3.10 -3.17
CA VAL A 211 -1.42 3.88 -4.38
C VAL A 211 -1.26 2.94 -5.57
N VAL A 212 -1.91 3.27 -6.68
CA VAL A 212 -1.74 2.56 -7.96
C VAL A 212 -1.37 3.53 -9.07
N LEU A 213 -0.60 3.04 -10.03
CA LEU A 213 -0.33 3.72 -11.29
C LEU A 213 -1.60 3.66 -12.17
N VAL A 214 -1.93 4.79 -12.80
CA VAL A 214 -3.08 4.89 -13.70
C VAL A 214 -2.63 5.01 -15.14
N SER A 215 -1.82 6.03 -15.42
CA SER A 215 -1.35 6.32 -16.77
C SER A 215 -0.07 7.14 -16.73
N ALA A 216 0.61 7.20 -17.88
CA ALA A 216 1.83 7.95 -18.06
C ALA A 216 1.80 8.67 -19.42
N PRO A 217 2.63 9.71 -19.60
CA PRO A 217 2.87 10.29 -20.90
C PRO A 217 3.32 9.22 -21.91
N ASN A 218 3.09 9.47 -23.19
CA ASN A 218 3.53 8.58 -24.27
C ASN A 218 2.99 7.15 -24.18
N GLY A 219 1.95 6.88 -23.38
CA GLY A 219 1.30 5.56 -23.29
C GLY A 219 2.22 4.45 -22.76
N LEU A 220 3.08 4.77 -21.79
CA LEU A 220 3.85 3.75 -21.07
C LEU A 220 2.91 2.85 -20.27
N LYS A 221 3.27 1.56 -20.15
CA LYS A 221 2.45 0.58 -19.42
C LYS A 221 2.86 0.55 -17.94
N PRO A 222 1.92 0.56 -16.99
CA PRO A 222 2.24 0.37 -15.58
C PRO A 222 2.98 -0.95 -15.34
N SER A 223 4.05 -0.93 -14.53
CA SER A 223 4.67 -2.16 -14.00
C SER A 223 4.16 -2.44 -12.59
N ASN A 224 4.25 -3.69 -12.13
CA ASN A 224 3.86 -4.04 -10.77
C ASN A 224 5.00 -3.90 -9.74
N LEU A 225 6.08 -3.21 -10.09
CA LEU A 225 7.16 -2.91 -9.16
C LEU A 225 6.60 -2.22 -7.90
N HIS A 226 6.93 -2.76 -6.73
CA HIS A 226 6.43 -2.31 -5.42
C HIS A 226 4.88 -2.17 -5.33
N GLY A 227 4.15 -2.97 -6.11
CA GLY A 227 2.70 -2.95 -6.14
C GLY A 227 2.11 -1.83 -7.01
N GLY A 228 2.84 -1.32 -8.00
CA GLY A 228 2.36 -0.26 -8.89
C GLY A 228 1.02 -0.57 -9.58
N VAL A 229 0.68 -1.83 -9.82
CA VAL A 229 -0.61 -2.27 -10.40
C VAL A 229 -1.54 -2.81 -9.32
N THR A 230 -1.05 -3.68 -8.44
CA THR A 230 -1.87 -4.36 -7.44
C THR A 230 -2.24 -3.49 -6.24
N GLY A 231 -1.54 -2.37 -6.03
CA GLY A 231 -1.69 -1.48 -4.88
C GLY A 231 -0.44 -1.46 -4.02
N SER A 232 0.26 -0.32 -4.04
CA SER A 232 1.41 -0.09 -3.17
C SER A 232 0.95 0.27 -1.76
N THR A 233 1.51 -0.44 -0.77
CA THR A 233 1.13 -0.29 0.64
C THR A 233 1.69 1.00 1.21
N LEU A 234 0.87 1.74 1.95
CA LEU A 234 1.29 2.95 2.65
C LEU A 234 2.14 2.58 3.88
N ARG A 235 3.33 3.16 3.97
CA ARG A 235 4.25 3.04 5.12
C ARG A 235 4.23 4.34 5.92
N PRO A 236 3.81 4.33 7.19
CA PRO A 236 3.81 5.54 8.00
C PRO A 236 5.24 6.01 8.26
N GLU A 237 5.44 7.32 8.19
CA GLU A 237 6.62 8.02 8.66
C GLU A 237 6.34 8.74 9.98
N LYS A 238 7.27 9.60 10.41
CA LYS A 238 7.14 10.35 11.65
C LYS A 238 5.92 11.30 11.58
N PRO A 239 5.07 11.34 12.61
CA PRO A 239 4.02 12.35 12.73
C PRO A 239 4.62 13.76 12.74
N PHE A 240 3.89 14.72 12.16
CA PHE A 240 4.26 16.13 12.15
C PHE A 240 3.02 17.02 12.35
N PHE A 241 3.23 18.26 12.78
CA PHE A 241 2.16 19.25 12.89
C PHE A 241 2.26 20.24 11.74
N TYR A 242 1.15 20.41 11.03
CA TYR A 242 1.02 21.42 9.98
C TYR A 242 -0.26 22.23 10.22
N GLN A 243 -0.12 23.56 10.23
CA GLN A 243 -1.23 24.48 10.52
C GLN A 243 -2.02 24.12 11.81
N LYS A 244 -1.31 23.74 12.88
CA LYS A 244 -1.89 23.29 14.17
C LYS A 244 -2.72 22.00 14.09
N LEU A 245 -2.64 21.25 12.99
CA LEU A 245 -3.28 19.96 12.83
C LEU A 245 -2.24 18.83 12.80
N PRO A 246 -2.52 17.68 13.45
CA PRO A 246 -1.62 16.54 13.41
C PRO A 246 -1.76 15.81 12.07
N PHE A 247 -0.64 15.63 11.39
CA PHE A 247 -0.52 14.83 10.18
C PHE A 247 0.43 13.66 10.40
N VAL A 248 0.18 12.57 9.69
CA VAL A 248 1.15 11.51 9.48
C VAL A 248 1.42 11.43 7.99
N LEU A 249 2.70 11.56 7.64
CA LEU A 249 3.17 11.33 6.29
C LEU A 249 3.27 9.82 6.06
N PHE A 250 2.79 9.37 4.91
CA PHE A 250 2.94 7.99 4.47
C PHE A 250 3.76 7.98 3.18
N THR A 251 4.72 7.07 3.10
CA THR A 251 5.45 6.78 1.87
C THR A 251 4.98 5.50 1.23
N VAL A 252 5.16 5.41 -0.09
CA VAL A 252 5.08 4.16 -0.84
C VAL A 252 6.45 3.82 -1.41
N GLY A 253 6.65 2.54 -1.73
CA GLY A 253 7.84 2.14 -2.49
C GLY A 253 7.87 2.86 -3.85
N PRO A 254 9.06 3.15 -4.41
CA PRO A 254 9.13 3.81 -5.71
C PRO A 254 8.40 2.99 -6.78
N LEU A 255 7.52 3.63 -7.53
CA LEU A 255 6.74 2.95 -8.56
C LEU A 255 7.40 3.14 -9.92
N ALA A 256 7.09 2.27 -10.87
CA ALA A 256 7.64 2.42 -12.22
C ALA A 256 6.69 1.99 -13.32
N PHE A 257 6.83 2.63 -14.48
CA PHE A 257 6.28 2.18 -15.75
C PHE A 257 7.31 1.36 -16.53
N GLU A 258 6.83 0.41 -17.34
CA GLU A 258 7.64 -0.26 -18.35
C GLU A 258 8.09 0.72 -19.44
N PRO A 259 9.33 0.61 -19.93
CA PRO A 259 9.82 1.45 -21.01
C PRO A 259 9.26 1.01 -22.36
N LYS A 260 9.33 1.92 -23.33
CA LYS A 260 9.20 1.61 -24.75
C LYS A 260 10.59 1.45 -25.32
N CYS A 261 10.89 0.24 -25.79
CA CYS A 261 12.18 -0.10 -26.38
C CYS A 261 11.99 -0.24 -27.89
N HIS A 262 12.91 0.36 -28.63
CA HIS A 262 12.95 0.38 -30.09
C HIS A 262 14.13 -0.45 -30.58
#